data_AF-A0A2M7CAE5-F1
#
_entry.id   AF-A0A2M7CAE5-F1
#
_cell.length_a   1.000
_cell.length_b   1.000
_cell.length_c   1.000
_cell.angle_alpha   90.00
_cell.angle_beta   90.00
_cell.angle_gamma   90.00
#
_symmetry.space_group_name_H-M   'P 1'
#
loop_
_entity.id
_entity.type
_entity.pdbx_description
1 polymer ?
#
loop_
_entity_poly.entity_id
_entity_poly.type
_entity_poly.pdbx_seq_one_letter_code
_entity_poly.pdbx_strand_id
1 'polypeptide(L)'
;MDLSRGLTFKEEKLKKFGRIKMWIILPIGVFLLGCATIRDVRILDREIDKLHSELSVFRNENKSFENKFYSELSALRKENNSLENKISVLSDENQKLKTEFLFRLESVQSEVRILSTGIEEYKDYLKRPSKEIGRVKEDVEVRLRILEERRKNLEEKNKAQEEKIREMEDRLKGAEGKIKQTELERSSPTKEVPSEPKGVSAGMGDLYKDAYETLQKGDLEGARRKFEAFLKQYPNTELSGNAQFWIGETYYQKKDFEKAILEYEKAIAKYPETGKIPAALFKQALAFLELGDKTNARNLFRRVIERFPHSDQAEMAKKKLETMK
;
A
#
# COMPACT_ATOMS: atom_id res chain seq x y z
N MET A 1 -114.30 53.15 67.16
CA MET A 1 -114.69 51.95 67.92
C MET A 1 -113.45 51.50 68.68
N ASP A 2 -112.96 52.27 69.65
CA ASP A 2 -113.56 52.60 70.95
C ASP A 2 -113.69 51.35 71.84
N LEU A 3 -112.79 51.22 72.83
CA LEU A 3 -113.13 51.09 74.26
C LEU A 3 -111.90 50.70 75.11
N SER A 4 -111.51 51.66 75.97
CA SER A 4 -111.22 51.54 77.42
C SER A 4 -110.13 50.57 77.92
N ARG A 5 -109.04 51.08 78.53
CA ARG A 5 -108.93 51.55 79.93
C ARG A 5 -109.27 50.47 80.97
N GLY A 6 -108.26 50.07 81.75
CA GLY A 6 -108.45 49.47 83.07
C GLY A 6 -107.22 48.73 83.58
N LEU A 7 -106.78 49.07 84.80
CA LEU A 7 -105.88 48.31 85.67
C LEU A 7 -104.36 48.59 85.56
N THR A 8 -104.01 49.85 85.78
CA THR A 8 -102.86 50.16 86.64
C THR A 8 -103.26 49.95 88.10
N PHE A 9 -102.30 49.54 88.95
CA PHE A 9 -102.36 49.53 90.42
C PHE A 9 -102.61 48.17 91.11
N LYS A 10 -101.70 47.21 90.94
CA LYS A 10 -101.25 46.35 92.05
C LYS A 10 -100.01 45.53 91.66
N GLU A 11 -99.13 45.34 92.63
CA GLU A 11 -98.06 44.32 92.66
C GLU A 11 -96.65 44.69 92.16
N GLU A 12 -96.26 45.92 92.46
CA GLU A 12 -94.88 46.40 92.62
C GLU A 12 -94.09 45.72 93.77
N LYS A 13 -94.51 44.54 94.26
CA LYS A 13 -93.87 43.83 95.39
C LYS A 13 -93.37 42.40 95.12
N LEU A 14 -93.48 41.87 93.89
CA LEU A 14 -92.94 40.54 93.54
C LEU A 14 -91.59 40.59 92.78
N LYS A 15 -91.10 41.78 92.41
CA LYS A 15 -89.85 41.97 91.64
C LYS A 15 -88.57 42.10 92.48
N LYS A 16 -88.66 42.00 93.81
CA LYS A 16 -87.54 42.24 94.74
C LYS A 16 -86.90 40.96 95.31
N PHE A 17 -87.59 39.81 95.27
CA PHE A 17 -87.07 38.54 95.80
C PHE A 17 -86.49 37.58 94.73
N GLY A 18 -86.80 37.79 93.44
CA GLY A 18 -86.24 36.98 92.33
C GLY A 18 -84.89 37.44 91.78
N ARG A 19 -84.47 38.69 92.04
CA ARG A 19 -83.20 39.24 91.55
C ARG A 19 -81.96 38.81 92.35
N ILE A 20 -82.14 38.53 93.64
CA ILE A 20 -81.01 38.26 94.56
C ILE A 20 -80.52 36.81 94.47
N LYS A 21 -81.41 35.82 94.28
CA LYS A 21 -81.00 34.43 94.05
C LYS A 21 -80.42 34.20 92.64
N MET A 22 -80.82 34.99 91.65
CA MET A 22 -80.30 34.88 90.28
C MET A 22 -78.86 35.42 90.17
N TRP A 23 -78.48 36.40 90.97
CA TRP A 23 -77.12 36.99 90.94
C TRP A 23 -76.06 36.21 91.72
N ILE A 24 -76.45 35.24 92.56
CA ILE A 24 -75.51 34.39 93.31
C ILE A 24 -75.27 33.06 92.58
N ILE A 25 -76.26 32.54 91.84
CA ILE A 25 -76.14 31.26 91.13
C ILE A 25 -75.52 31.43 89.73
N LEU A 26 -75.69 32.59 89.08
CA LEU A 26 -75.06 32.89 87.78
C LEU A 26 -73.52 32.92 87.83
N PRO A 27 -72.84 33.54 88.83
CA PRO A 27 -71.39 33.54 88.86
C PRO A 27 -70.80 32.19 89.28
N ILE A 28 -71.51 31.37 90.06
CA ILE A 28 -71.01 30.06 90.53
C ILE A 28 -71.10 29.00 89.41
N GLY A 29 -72.14 29.03 88.57
CA GLY A 29 -72.23 28.19 87.38
C GLY A 29 -71.19 28.54 86.31
N VAL A 30 -70.88 29.84 86.16
CA VAL A 30 -69.85 30.32 85.22
C VAL A 30 -68.42 30.06 85.74
N PHE A 31 -68.19 30.11 87.06
CA PHE A 31 -66.87 29.79 87.63
C PHE A 31 -66.55 28.28 87.65
N LEU A 32 -67.55 27.41 87.80
CA LEU A 32 -67.32 25.95 87.78
C LEU A 32 -67.22 25.38 86.35
N LEU A 33 -67.91 25.96 85.37
CA LEU A 33 -67.78 25.58 83.95
C LEU A 33 -66.57 26.22 83.24
N GLY A 34 -66.06 27.35 83.74
CA GLY A 34 -64.92 28.07 83.17
C GLY A 34 -63.57 27.36 83.37
N CYS A 35 -63.39 26.62 84.46
CA CYS A 35 -62.10 25.96 84.75
C CYS A 35 -61.87 24.68 83.94
N ALA A 36 -62.92 24.03 83.44
CA ALA A 36 -62.81 22.88 82.53
C ALA A 36 -62.54 23.36 81.09
N THR A 37 -63.35 24.30 80.58
CA THR A 37 -63.20 24.87 79.23
C THR A 37 -61.87 25.58 78.99
N ILE A 38 -61.33 26.35 79.95
CA ILE A 38 -60.02 26.99 79.80
C ILE A 38 -58.89 25.95 79.72
N ARG A 39 -59.02 24.82 80.43
CA ARG A 39 -58.01 23.76 80.42
C ARG A 39 -58.06 22.98 79.11
N ASP A 40 -59.27 22.71 78.60
CA ASP A 40 -59.50 22.07 77.31
C ASP A 40 -59.04 22.95 76.14
N VAL A 41 -59.28 24.26 76.18
CA VAL A 41 -58.76 25.23 75.19
C VAL A 41 -57.22 25.24 75.19
N ARG A 42 -56.56 25.23 76.36
CA ARG A 42 -55.09 25.13 76.42
C ARG A 42 -54.52 23.78 75.98
N ILE A 43 -55.33 22.71 75.99
CA ILE A 43 -54.93 21.41 75.43
C ILE A 43 -55.05 21.49 73.90
N LEU A 44 -56.16 22.01 73.39
CA LEU A 44 -56.36 22.24 71.96
C LEU A 44 -55.28 23.15 71.35
N ASP A 45 -54.93 24.27 72.00
CA ASP A 45 -53.87 25.17 71.51
C ASP A 45 -52.53 24.44 71.42
N ARG A 46 -52.19 23.59 72.41
CA ARG A 46 -50.97 22.79 72.37
C ARG A 46 -50.99 21.74 71.25
N GLU A 47 -52.14 21.13 70.97
CA GLU A 47 -52.30 20.20 69.86
C GLU A 47 -52.24 20.92 68.51
N ILE A 48 -52.83 22.11 68.38
CA ILE A 48 -52.78 22.96 67.19
C ILE A 48 -51.33 23.42 66.92
N ASP A 49 -50.60 23.84 67.96
CA ASP A 49 -49.20 24.23 67.85
C ASP A 49 -48.32 23.04 67.44
N LYS A 50 -48.58 21.85 68.02
CA LYS A 50 -47.89 20.62 67.64
C LYS A 50 -48.17 20.27 66.19
N LEU A 51 -49.42 20.30 65.75
CA LEU A 51 -49.81 20.04 64.36
C LEU A 51 -49.20 21.07 63.40
N HIS A 52 -49.16 22.35 63.76
CA HIS A 52 -48.48 23.37 62.98
C HIS A 52 -46.98 23.12 62.87
N SER A 53 -46.35 22.69 63.98
CA SER A 53 -44.93 22.34 63.98
C SER A 53 -44.66 21.14 63.05
N GLU A 54 -45.47 20.07 63.14
CA GLU A 54 -45.37 18.89 62.27
C GLU A 54 -45.62 19.24 60.80
N LEU A 55 -46.64 20.06 60.51
CA LEU A 55 -46.92 20.55 59.15
C LEU A 55 -45.76 21.39 58.59
N SER A 56 -45.11 22.20 59.44
CA SER A 56 -43.97 23.02 59.04
C SER A 56 -42.73 22.16 58.73
N VAL A 57 -42.48 21.12 59.52
CA VAL A 57 -41.41 20.14 59.29
C VAL A 57 -41.69 19.39 58.00
N PHE A 58 -42.89 18.84 57.84
CA PHE A 58 -43.30 18.13 56.62
C PHE A 58 -43.19 19.01 55.37
N ARG A 59 -43.60 20.28 55.45
CA ARG A 59 -43.45 21.25 54.36
C ARG A 59 -41.99 21.48 53.99
N ASN A 60 -41.11 21.57 54.98
CA ASN A 60 -39.68 21.76 54.76
C ASN A 60 -39.02 20.51 54.18
N GLU A 61 -39.41 19.32 54.65
CA GLU A 61 -38.98 18.04 54.10
C GLU A 61 -39.45 17.88 52.64
N ASN A 62 -40.69 18.23 52.33
CA ASN A 62 -41.21 18.17 50.97
C ASN A 62 -40.47 19.13 50.04
N LYS A 63 -40.20 20.37 50.46
CA LYS A 63 -39.36 21.31 49.70
C LYS A 63 -37.93 20.79 49.51
N SER A 64 -37.35 20.20 50.55
CA SER A 64 -36.01 19.59 50.48
C SER A 64 -35.99 18.44 49.47
N PHE A 65 -37.03 17.60 49.48
CA PHE A 65 -37.20 16.51 48.53
C PHE A 65 -37.37 17.02 47.10
N GLU A 66 -38.24 18.02 46.86
CA GLU A 66 -38.41 18.65 45.56
C GLU A 66 -37.07 19.19 45.04
N ASN A 67 -36.32 19.92 45.87
CA ASN A 67 -35.01 20.46 45.48
C ASN A 67 -34.02 19.35 45.10
N LYS A 68 -33.98 18.26 45.87
CA LYS A 68 -33.14 17.09 45.55
C LYS A 68 -33.57 16.46 44.23
N PHE A 69 -34.87 16.22 44.04
CA PHE A 69 -35.42 15.66 42.82
C PHE A 69 -35.08 16.50 41.59
N TYR A 70 -35.27 17.83 41.65
CA TYR A 70 -34.90 18.74 40.56
C TYR A 70 -33.39 18.74 40.29
N SER A 71 -32.56 18.65 41.34
CA SER A 71 -31.12 18.58 41.18
C SER A 71 -30.67 17.31 40.45
N GLU A 72 -31.22 16.15 40.83
CA GLU A 72 -30.95 14.87 40.18
C GLU A 72 -31.46 14.86 38.74
N LEU A 73 -32.68 15.34 38.50
CA LEU A 73 -33.25 15.44 37.16
C LEU A 73 -32.38 16.32 36.24
N SER A 74 -31.85 17.43 36.78
CA SER A 74 -30.95 18.30 36.03
C SER A 74 -29.60 17.64 35.73
N ALA A 75 -29.08 16.83 36.64
CA ALA A 75 -27.84 16.07 36.45
C ALA A 75 -28.03 14.98 35.39
N LEU A 76 -29.11 14.21 35.49
CA LEU A 76 -29.47 13.17 34.52
C LEU A 76 -29.66 13.76 33.11
N ARG A 77 -30.30 14.92 33.01
CA ARG A 77 -30.46 15.63 31.73
C ARG A 77 -29.12 16.04 31.12
N LYS A 78 -28.18 16.54 31.93
CA LYS A 78 -26.83 16.87 31.47
C LYS A 78 -26.08 15.64 30.98
N GLU A 79 -26.21 14.52 31.68
CA GLU A 79 -25.62 13.26 31.27
C GLU A 79 -26.21 12.74 29.96
N ASN A 80 -27.55 12.77 29.81
CA ASN A 80 -28.21 12.37 28.58
C ASN A 80 -27.77 13.22 27.38
N ASN A 81 -27.71 14.54 27.54
CA ASN A 81 -27.20 15.44 26.49
C ASN A 81 -25.73 15.14 26.15
N SER A 82 -24.90 14.80 27.14
CA SER A 82 -23.50 14.42 26.94
C SER A 82 -23.38 13.10 26.16
N LEU A 83 -24.22 12.12 26.49
CA LEU A 83 -24.29 10.84 25.78
C LEU A 83 -24.78 11.02 24.34
N GLU A 84 -25.81 11.83 24.10
CA GLU A 84 -26.28 12.16 22.76
C GLU A 84 -25.18 12.79 21.90
N ASN A 85 -24.41 13.74 22.47
CA ASN A 85 -23.27 14.33 21.77
C ASN A 85 -22.20 13.29 21.44
N LYS A 86 -21.86 12.39 22.38
CA LYS A 86 -20.90 11.31 22.13
C LYS A 86 -21.38 10.35 21.03
N ILE A 87 -22.67 10.00 21.05
CA ILE A 87 -23.28 9.15 20.02
C ILE A 87 -23.22 9.84 18.65
N SER A 88 -23.50 11.14 18.58
CA SER A 88 -23.38 11.92 17.34
C SER A 88 -21.94 11.92 16.80
N VAL A 89 -20.95 12.18 17.66
CA VAL A 89 -19.53 12.18 17.27
C VAL A 89 -19.08 10.80 16.79
N LEU A 90 -19.43 9.74 17.52
CA LEU A 90 -19.12 8.36 17.13
C LEU A 90 -19.81 7.97 15.82
N SER A 91 -21.03 8.45 15.58
CA SER A 91 -21.76 8.24 14.32
C SER A 91 -21.00 8.90 13.16
N ASP A 92 -20.57 10.14 13.33
CA ASP A 92 -19.80 10.88 12.31
C ASP A 92 -18.44 10.24 12.02
N GLU A 93 -17.73 9.80 13.06
CA GLU A 93 -16.46 9.06 12.92
C GLU A 93 -16.66 7.75 12.16
N ASN A 94 -17.72 7.00 12.47
CA ASN A 94 -18.06 5.77 11.74
C ASN A 94 -18.41 6.04 10.27
N GLN A 95 -19.12 7.12 9.96
CA GLN A 95 -19.40 7.51 8.57
C GLN A 95 -18.12 7.88 7.81
N LYS A 96 -17.23 8.66 8.45
CA LYS A 96 -15.92 9.01 7.87
C LYS A 96 -15.08 7.76 7.58
N LEU A 97 -14.98 6.87 8.57
CA LEU A 97 -14.23 5.62 8.44
C LEU A 97 -14.82 4.72 7.35
N LYS A 98 -16.15 4.64 7.26
CA LYS A 98 -16.84 3.91 6.18
C LYS A 98 -16.48 4.47 4.80
N THR A 99 -16.51 5.78 4.62
CA THR A 99 -16.14 6.42 3.34
C THR A 99 -14.67 6.20 3.01
N GLU A 100 -13.77 6.32 3.98
CA GLU A 100 -12.34 6.03 3.76
C GLU A 100 -12.13 4.57 3.34
N PHE A 101 -12.79 3.64 4.02
CA PHE A 101 -12.70 2.21 3.69
C PHE A 101 -13.23 1.92 2.28
N LEU A 102 -14.37 2.51 1.89
CA LEU A 102 -14.92 2.35 0.55
C LEU A 102 -13.95 2.87 -0.52
N PHE A 103 -13.33 4.03 -0.30
CA PHE A 103 -12.33 4.57 -1.23
C PHE A 103 -11.09 3.66 -1.34
N ARG A 104 -10.59 3.14 -0.22
CA ARG A 104 -9.47 2.17 -0.24
C ARG A 104 -9.86 0.89 -0.99
N LEU A 105 -11.08 0.41 -0.81
CA LEU A 105 -11.58 -0.78 -1.48
C LEU A 105 -11.67 -0.57 -3.00
N GLU A 106 -12.14 0.59 -3.44
CA GLU A 106 -12.17 0.97 -4.86
C GLU A 106 -10.75 1.09 -5.45
N SER A 107 -9.81 1.70 -4.71
CA SER A 107 -8.40 1.78 -5.11
C SER A 107 -7.79 0.40 -5.30
N VAL A 108 -7.98 -0.51 -4.33
CA VAL A 108 -7.47 -1.89 -4.40
C VAL A 108 -8.12 -2.64 -5.57
N GLN A 109 -9.42 -2.47 -5.81
CA GLN A 109 -10.10 -3.08 -6.96
C GLN A 109 -9.52 -2.58 -8.30
N SER A 110 -9.22 -1.29 -8.40
CA SER A 110 -8.56 -0.71 -9.58
C SER A 110 -7.16 -1.31 -9.79
N GLU A 111 -6.35 -1.40 -8.73
CA GLU A 111 -5.02 -2.00 -8.79
C GLU A 111 -5.07 -3.48 -9.21
N VAL A 112 -5.99 -4.27 -8.66
CA VAL A 112 -6.21 -5.67 -9.04
C VAL A 112 -6.61 -5.79 -10.50
N ARG A 113 -7.44 -4.87 -11.01
CA ARG A 113 -7.84 -4.85 -12.43
C ARG A 113 -6.65 -4.57 -13.34
N ILE A 114 -5.83 -3.58 -13.01
CA ILE A 114 -4.61 -3.25 -13.76
C ILE A 114 -3.65 -4.45 -13.75
N LEU A 115 -3.44 -5.06 -12.59
CA LEU A 115 -2.60 -6.24 -12.46
C LEU A 115 -3.13 -7.41 -13.31
N SER A 116 -4.43 -7.64 -13.30
CA SER A 116 -5.07 -8.68 -14.10
C SER A 116 -4.88 -8.45 -15.61
N THR A 117 -4.99 -7.20 -16.07
CA THR A 117 -4.69 -6.84 -17.46
C THR A 117 -3.22 -7.10 -17.79
N GLY A 118 -2.30 -6.67 -16.93
CA GLY A 118 -0.86 -6.90 -17.12
C GLY A 118 -0.50 -8.40 -17.15
N ILE A 119 -1.16 -9.23 -16.35
CA ILE A 119 -0.97 -10.70 -16.38
C ILE A 119 -1.38 -11.28 -17.74
N GLU A 120 -2.51 -10.85 -18.31
CA GLU A 120 -2.95 -11.37 -19.61
C GLU A 120 -2.03 -10.89 -20.75
N GLU A 121 -1.57 -9.64 -20.71
CA GLU A 121 -0.56 -9.13 -21.64
C GLU A 121 0.76 -9.91 -21.54
N TYR A 122 1.23 -10.18 -20.33
CA TYR A 122 2.45 -10.95 -20.10
C TYR A 122 2.31 -12.40 -20.58
N LYS A 123 1.16 -13.02 -20.34
CA LYS A 123 0.84 -14.36 -20.84
C LYS A 123 0.84 -14.40 -22.36
N ASP A 124 0.32 -13.38 -23.03
CA ASP A 124 0.36 -13.29 -24.49
C ASP A 124 1.77 -13.00 -25.02
N TYR A 125 2.56 -12.21 -24.30
CA TYR A 125 3.98 -12.01 -24.59
C TYR A 125 4.74 -13.35 -24.54
N LEU A 126 4.50 -14.20 -23.54
CA LEU A 126 5.12 -15.52 -23.43
C LEU A 126 4.69 -16.51 -24.54
N LYS A 127 3.49 -16.37 -25.09
CA LYS A 127 3.03 -17.22 -26.22
C LYS A 127 3.72 -16.89 -27.55
N ARG A 128 4.24 -15.68 -27.74
CA ARG A 128 4.85 -15.27 -29.02
C ARG A 128 6.18 -16.02 -29.29
N PRO A 129 7.16 -16.03 -28.38
CA PRO A 129 8.38 -16.81 -28.57
C PRO A 129 8.11 -18.30 -28.74
N SER A 130 7.15 -18.88 -28.01
CA SER A 130 6.85 -20.32 -28.16
C SER A 130 6.33 -20.65 -29.56
N LYS A 131 5.51 -19.79 -30.14
CA LYS A 131 5.03 -19.92 -31.52
C LYS A 131 6.17 -19.73 -32.54
N GLU A 132 7.04 -18.75 -32.34
CA GLU A 132 8.18 -18.52 -33.22
C GLU A 132 9.21 -19.66 -33.16
N ILE A 133 9.52 -20.15 -31.95
CA ILE A 133 10.37 -21.33 -31.73
C ILE A 133 9.77 -22.55 -32.45
N GLY A 134 8.45 -22.73 -32.40
CA GLY A 134 7.78 -23.80 -33.15
C GLY A 134 8.02 -23.70 -34.67
N ARG A 135 7.87 -22.49 -35.24
CA ARG A 135 8.11 -22.25 -36.68
C ARG A 135 9.57 -22.45 -37.07
N VAL A 136 10.50 -21.96 -36.24
CA VAL A 136 11.94 -22.15 -36.47
C VAL A 136 12.31 -23.62 -36.38
N LYS A 137 11.77 -24.36 -35.41
CA LYS A 137 11.97 -25.80 -35.30
C LYS A 137 11.53 -26.52 -36.57
N GLU A 138 10.36 -26.19 -37.09
CA GLU A 138 9.81 -26.78 -38.31
C GLU A 138 10.67 -26.46 -39.56
N ASP A 139 11.13 -25.21 -39.72
CA ASP A 139 12.06 -24.80 -40.78
C ASP A 139 13.41 -25.55 -40.68
N VAL A 140 13.95 -25.69 -39.47
CA VAL A 140 15.20 -26.44 -39.23
C VAL A 140 15.04 -27.92 -39.56
N GLU A 141 13.94 -28.56 -39.18
CA GLU A 141 13.66 -29.97 -39.51
C GLU A 141 13.55 -30.21 -41.02
N VAL A 142 12.97 -29.26 -41.77
CA VAL A 142 12.91 -29.35 -43.24
C VAL A 142 14.31 -29.20 -43.85
N ARG A 143 15.09 -28.20 -43.41
CA ARG A 143 16.45 -28.00 -43.92
C ARG A 143 17.37 -29.17 -43.60
N LEU A 144 17.23 -29.78 -42.42
CA LEU A 144 18.01 -30.94 -42.03
C LEU A 144 17.76 -32.12 -42.97
N ARG A 145 16.48 -32.42 -43.28
CA ARG A 145 16.13 -33.46 -44.26
C ARG A 145 16.75 -33.21 -45.64
N ILE A 146 16.67 -31.97 -46.13
CA ILE A 146 17.26 -31.59 -47.43
C ILE A 146 18.78 -31.77 -47.41
N LEU A 147 19.45 -31.39 -46.32
CA LEU A 147 20.89 -31.54 -46.18
C LEU A 147 21.32 -33.01 -46.09
N GLU A 148 20.57 -33.84 -45.36
CA GLU A 148 20.80 -35.28 -45.28
C GLU A 148 20.68 -35.96 -46.66
N GLU A 149 19.67 -35.59 -47.44
CA GLU A 149 19.49 -36.08 -48.81
C GLU A 149 20.62 -35.62 -49.73
N ARG A 150 20.99 -34.34 -49.67
CA ARG A 150 22.13 -33.81 -50.44
C ARG A 150 23.45 -34.48 -50.06
N ARG A 151 23.67 -34.75 -48.77
CA ARG A 151 24.84 -35.48 -48.26
C ARG A 151 24.91 -36.88 -48.85
N LYS A 152 23.79 -37.62 -48.84
CA LYS A 152 23.70 -38.95 -49.45
C LYS A 152 24.04 -38.91 -50.95
N ASN A 153 23.47 -37.96 -51.68
CA ASN A 153 23.75 -37.78 -53.11
C ASN A 153 25.24 -37.44 -53.38
N LEU A 154 25.87 -36.66 -52.51
CA LEU A 154 27.31 -36.36 -52.60
C LEU A 154 28.17 -37.57 -52.29
N GLU A 155 27.81 -38.39 -51.29
CA GLU A 155 28.52 -39.64 -51.00
C GLU A 155 28.45 -40.63 -52.17
N GLU A 156 27.29 -40.77 -52.79
CA GLU A 156 27.13 -41.60 -53.99
C GLU A 156 27.99 -41.09 -55.16
N LYS A 157 28.03 -39.76 -55.37
CA LYS A 157 28.90 -39.14 -56.39
C LYS A 157 30.39 -39.33 -56.08
N ASN A 158 30.79 -39.17 -54.82
CA ASN A 158 32.19 -39.35 -54.41
C ASN A 158 32.62 -40.81 -54.62
N LYS A 159 31.79 -41.79 -54.23
CA LYS A 159 32.07 -43.22 -54.50
C LYS A 159 32.23 -43.48 -56.01
N ALA A 160 31.34 -42.96 -56.83
CA ALA A 160 31.44 -43.10 -58.28
C ALA A 160 32.70 -42.42 -58.86
N GLN A 161 33.15 -41.31 -58.28
CA GLN A 161 34.42 -40.67 -58.66
C GLN A 161 35.63 -41.49 -58.21
N GLU A 162 35.61 -42.05 -57.00
CA GLU A 162 36.67 -42.93 -56.49
C GLU A 162 36.81 -44.19 -57.36
N GLU A 163 35.69 -44.80 -57.78
CA GLU A 163 35.70 -45.93 -58.72
C GLU A 163 36.32 -45.54 -60.07
N LYS A 164 35.95 -44.38 -60.62
CA LYS A 164 36.56 -43.86 -61.87
C LYS A 164 38.05 -43.57 -61.72
N ILE A 165 38.47 -43.00 -60.59
CA ILE A 165 39.89 -42.76 -60.29
C ILE A 165 40.61 -44.10 -60.24
N ARG A 166 40.06 -45.10 -59.56
CA ARG A 166 40.64 -46.44 -59.47
C ARG A 166 40.73 -47.11 -60.85
N GLU A 167 39.71 -46.97 -61.69
CA GLU A 167 39.74 -47.45 -63.09
C GLU A 167 40.81 -46.71 -63.91
N MET A 168 40.92 -45.39 -63.77
CA MET A 168 41.97 -44.60 -64.42
C MET A 168 43.36 -45.00 -63.93
N GLU A 169 43.55 -45.25 -62.63
CA GLU A 169 44.81 -45.73 -62.06
C GLU A 169 45.18 -47.11 -62.58
N ASP A 170 44.22 -48.03 -62.71
CA ASP A 170 44.47 -49.36 -63.28
C ASP A 170 44.81 -49.27 -64.78
N ARG A 171 44.15 -48.37 -65.51
CA ARG A 171 44.53 -48.04 -66.90
C ARG A 171 45.90 -47.39 -66.98
N LEU A 172 46.24 -46.51 -66.03
CA LEU A 172 47.53 -45.85 -65.94
C LEU A 172 48.63 -46.88 -65.63
N LYS A 173 48.42 -47.81 -64.69
CA LYS A 173 49.33 -48.93 -64.43
C LYS A 173 49.49 -49.84 -65.65
N GLY A 174 48.42 -50.10 -66.39
CA GLY A 174 48.48 -50.82 -67.66
C GLY A 174 49.27 -50.08 -68.75
N ALA A 175 49.20 -48.74 -68.75
CA ALA A 175 50.00 -47.89 -69.62
C ALA A 175 51.45 -47.75 -69.13
N GLU A 176 51.70 -47.69 -67.82
CA GLU A 176 53.02 -47.69 -67.18
C GLU A 176 53.74 -49.04 -67.37
N GLY A 177 52.99 -50.14 -67.42
CA GLY A 177 53.51 -51.45 -67.87
C GLY A 177 54.00 -51.43 -69.32
N LYS A 178 53.47 -50.52 -70.16
CA LYS A 178 53.97 -50.24 -71.51
C LYS A 178 55.05 -49.16 -71.55
N ILE A 179 55.08 -48.23 -70.58
CA ILE A 179 56.04 -47.12 -70.48
C ILE A 179 57.30 -47.49 -69.68
N LYS A 180 57.34 -48.61 -68.95
CA LYS A 180 58.57 -49.16 -68.32
C LYS A 180 59.64 -49.65 -69.32
N GLN A 181 59.41 -49.49 -70.63
CA GLN A 181 60.45 -49.56 -71.66
C GLN A 181 61.09 -48.20 -72.00
N THR A 182 60.69 -47.10 -71.35
CA THR A 182 61.23 -45.76 -71.64
C THR A 182 61.30 -44.91 -70.37
N GLU A 183 62.50 -44.87 -69.77
CA GLU A 183 63.16 -43.72 -69.12
C GLU A 183 62.44 -43.01 -67.94
N LEU A 184 62.81 -43.22 -66.67
CA LEU A 184 63.92 -42.64 -65.87
C LEU A 184 64.01 -41.09 -65.82
N GLU A 185 64.06 -40.58 -64.57
CA GLU A 185 64.33 -39.21 -64.09
C GLU A 185 63.16 -38.20 -64.22
N ARG A 186 62.81 -37.32 -63.27
CA ARG A 186 63.47 -36.79 -62.05
C ARG A 186 62.44 -36.09 -61.12
N SER A 187 62.60 -36.30 -59.81
CA SER A 187 62.38 -35.42 -58.62
C SER A 187 61.22 -34.40 -58.52
N SER A 188 60.45 -34.57 -57.44
CA SER A 188 59.55 -33.65 -56.68
C SER A 188 60.34 -32.64 -55.78
N PRO A 189 59.77 -31.88 -54.80
CA PRO A 189 58.38 -31.46 -54.46
C PRO A 189 58.19 -29.96 -54.01
N THR A 190 56.91 -29.64 -53.78
CA THR A 190 56.17 -28.55 -53.08
C THR A 190 56.60 -28.13 -51.65
N LYS A 191 56.27 -26.88 -51.23
CA LYS A 191 55.74 -26.36 -49.92
C LYS A 191 56.22 -24.89 -49.65
N GLU A 192 55.62 -23.97 -48.87
CA GLU A 192 54.47 -23.87 -47.96
C GLU A 192 54.21 -22.38 -47.60
N VAL A 193 53.04 -22.11 -47.01
CA VAL A 193 52.54 -20.83 -46.44
C VAL A 193 53.01 -20.62 -44.98
N PRO A 194 53.15 -19.37 -44.51
CA PRO A 194 52.87 -19.00 -43.10
C PRO A 194 52.09 -17.66 -42.97
N SER A 195 51.41 -17.22 -41.90
CA SER A 195 50.85 -17.73 -40.64
C SER A 195 50.21 -16.52 -39.91
N GLU A 196 49.14 -16.69 -39.13
CA GLU A 196 48.50 -15.66 -38.27
C GLU A 196 49.37 -15.24 -37.06
N PRO A 197 49.18 -14.03 -36.47
CA PRO A 197 49.65 -13.73 -35.12
C PRO A 197 48.54 -13.49 -34.06
N LYS A 198 48.58 -14.38 -33.06
CA LYS A 198 48.48 -14.25 -31.59
C LYS A 198 48.02 -12.93 -30.94
N GLY A 199 47.10 -13.11 -29.97
CA GLY A 199 46.59 -12.09 -29.06
C GLY A 199 47.55 -11.64 -27.95
N VAL A 200 47.28 -10.41 -27.49
CA VAL A 200 47.95 -9.74 -26.37
C VAL A 200 46.97 -9.73 -25.18
N SER A 201 47.42 -10.25 -24.04
CA SER A 201 46.70 -10.20 -22.77
C SER A 201 46.70 -8.77 -22.23
N ALA A 202 45.72 -7.96 -22.61
CA ALA A 202 45.49 -6.63 -22.04
C ALA A 202 45.13 -6.74 -20.54
N GLY A 203 45.62 -5.82 -19.71
CA GLY A 203 45.31 -5.79 -18.28
C GLY A 203 43.86 -5.42 -18.01
N MET A 204 43.37 -5.70 -16.79
CA MET A 204 42.01 -5.37 -16.35
C MET A 204 41.65 -3.89 -16.62
N GLY A 205 42.55 -2.95 -16.27
CA GLY A 205 42.35 -1.52 -16.52
C GLY A 205 42.29 -1.17 -18.01
N ASP A 206 43.12 -1.81 -18.84
CA ASP A 206 43.18 -1.57 -20.28
C ASP A 206 41.90 -2.04 -20.98
N LEU A 207 41.39 -3.22 -20.61
CA LEU A 207 40.14 -3.76 -21.15
C LEU A 207 38.92 -2.90 -20.78
N TYR A 208 38.86 -2.42 -19.54
CA TYR A 208 37.80 -1.52 -19.11
C TYR A 208 37.88 -0.17 -19.85
N LYS A 209 39.09 0.39 -19.96
CA LYS A 209 39.33 1.66 -20.66
C LYS A 209 38.95 1.56 -22.14
N ASP A 210 39.36 0.50 -22.83
CA ASP A 210 39.02 0.27 -24.24
C ASP A 210 37.50 0.13 -24.45
N ALA A 211 36.80 -0.58 -23.55
CA ALA A 211 35.34 -0.66 -23.57
C ALA A 211 34.69 0.73 -23.41
N TYR A 212 35.19 1.53 -22.47
CA TYR A 212 34.68 2.86 -22.18
C TYR A 212 34.96 3.88 -23.31
N GLU A 213 36.16 3.85 -23.91
CA GLU A 213 36.48 4.67 -25.08
C GLU A 213 35.59 4.31 -26.28
N THR A 214 35.27 3.03 -26.45
CA THR A 214 34.35 2.56 -27.49
C THR A 214 32.93 3.11 -27.25
N LEU A 215 32.49 3.15 -25.99
CA LEU A 215 31.22 3.76 -25.61
C LEU A 215 31.20 5.26 -25.93
N GLN A 216 32.29 5.98 -25.62
CA GLN A 216 32.41 7.41 -25.92
C GLN A 216 32.40 7.71 -27.43
N LYS A 217 32.90 6.79 -28.25
CA LYS A 217 32.81 6.87 -29.72
C LYS A 217 31.39 6.60 -30.25
N GLY A 218 30.46 6.20 -29.41
CA GLY A 218 29.07 5.92 -29.77
C GLY A 218 28.81 4.51 -30.30
N ASP A 219 29.83 3.64 -30.36
CA ASP A 219 29.63 2.23 -30.72
C ASP A 219 29.08 1.46 -29.51
N LEU A 220 27.76 1.53 -29.34
CA LEU A 220 27.05 0.94 -28.21
C LEU A 220 27.17 -0.60 -28.20
N GLU A 221 27.20 -1.24 -29.36
CA GLU A 221 27.29 -2.71 -29.44
C GLU A 221 28.72 -3.20 -29.20
N GLY A 222 29.72 -2.53 -29.79
CA GLY A 222 31.12 -2.83 -29.52
C GLY A 222 31.48 -2.60 -28.06
N ALA A 223 31.03 -1.48 -27.47
CA ALA A 223 31.22 -1.20 -26.06
C ALA A 223 30.60 -2.28 -25.18
N ARG A 224 29.36 -2.69 -25.47
CA ARG A 224 28.69 -3.76 -24.73
C ARG A 224 29.47 -5.07 -24.77
N ARG A 225 29.88 -5.53 -25.95
CA ARG A 225 30.68 -6.77 -26.09
C ARG A 225 31.98 -6.70 -25.28
N LYS A 226 32.64 -5.54 -25.27
CA LYS A 226 33.89 -5.33 -24.50
C LYS A 226 33.64 -5.34 -22.99
N PHE A 227 32.57 -4.70 -22.50
CA PHE A 227 32.20 -4.80 -21.08
C PHE A 227 31.76 -6.21 -20.66
N GLU A 228 31.05 -6.94 -21.53
CA GLU A 228 30.69 -8.34 -21.28
C GLU A 228 31.94 -9.24 -21.20
N ALA A 229 32.91 -9.03 -22.11
CA ALA A 229 34.20 -9.72 -22.07
C ALA A 229 34.99 -9.39 -20.79
N PHE A 230 35.01 -8.11 -20.41
CA PHE A 230 35.61 -7.66 -19.15
C PHE A 230 34.98 -8.37 -17.95
N LEU A 231 33.65 -8.43 -17.85
CA LEU A 231 32.95 -9.10 -16.75
C LEU A 231 33.16 -10.62 -16.74
N LYS A 232 33.37 -11.24 -17.90
CA LYS A 232 33.70 -12.66 -17.99
C LYS A 232 35.09 -12.94 -17.44
N GLN A 233 36.06 -12.05 -17.68
CA GLN A 233 37.44 -12.22 -17.23
C GLN A 233 37.67 -11.73 -15.80
N TYR A 234 36.98 -10.67 -15.40
CA TYR A 234 37.10 -9.99 -14.11
C TYR A 234 35.72 -9.84 -13.45
N PRO A 235 35.09 -10.94 -13.01
CA PRO A 235 33.71 -10.92 -12.54
C PRO A 235 33.52 -10.24 -11.19
N ASN A 236 34.54 -10.17 -10.33
CA ASN A 236 34.46 -9.73 -8.94
C ASN A 236 35.55 -8.70 -8.62
N THR A 237 35.42 -7.50 -9.19
CA THR A 237 36.35 -6.39 -8.99
C THR A 237 35.60 -5.11 -8.70
N GLU A 238 36.29 -4.09 -8.21
CA GLU A 238 35.72 -2.76 -7.97
C GLU A 238 35.09 -2.14 -9.23
N LEU A 239 35.56 -2.54 -10.42
CA LEU A 239 35.04 -2.07 -11.71
C LEU A 239 33.91 -2.94 -12.27
N SER A 240 33.64 -4.12 -11.71
CA SER A 240 32.63 -5.05 -12.25
C SER A 240 31.22 -4.45 -12.17
N GLY A 241 30.85 -3.83 -11.05
CA GLY A 241 29.56 -3.11 -10.97
C GLY A 241 29.48 -1.94 -11.96
N ASN A 242 30.60 -1.23 -12.18
CA ASN A 242 30.65 -0.13 -13.15
C ASN A 242 30.49 -0.63 -14.59
N ALA A 243 31.15 -1.74 -14.95
CA ALA A 243 31.02 -2.36 -16.27
C ALA A 243 29.58 -2.84 -16.52
N GLN A 244 28.96 -3.48 -15.53
CA GLN A 244 27.58 -3.93 -15.60
C GLN A 244 26.60 -2.75 -15.75
N PHE A 245 26.85 -1.64 -15.06
CA PHE A 245 26.10 -0.39 -15.25
C PHE A 245 26.23 0.16 -16.68
N TRP A 246 27.45 0.18 -17.24
CA TRP A 246 27.65 0.68 -18.61
C TRP A 246 27.00 -0.20 -19.67
N ILE A 247 26.91 -1.52 -19.45
CA ILE A 247 26.10 -2.39 -20.29
C ILE A 247 24.64 -1.92 -20.30
N GLY A 248 24.06 -1.61 -19.13
CA GLY A 248 22.73 -1.02 -19.02
C GLY A 248 22.59 0.31 -19.76
N GLU A 249 23.57 1.21 -19.65
CA GLU A 249 23.59 2.48 -20.39
C GLU A 249 23.59 2.26 -21.91
N THR A 250 24.29 1.24 -22.41
CA THR A 250 24.27 0.95 -23.86
C THR A 250 22.87 0.57 -24.33
N TYR A 251 22.10 -0.18 -23.54
CA TYR A 251 20.72 -0.53 -23.88
C TYR A 251 19.80 0.68 -23.76
N TYR A 252 19.96 1.48 -22.71
CA TYR A 252 19.20 2.70 -22.50
C TYR A 252 19.37 3.68 -23.66
N GLN A 253 20.60 3.89 -24.14
CA GLN A 253 20.88 4.76 -25.29
C GLN A 253 20.30 4.21 -26.60
N LYS A 254 20.22 2.88 -26.76
CA LYS A 254 19.50 2.24 -27.89
C LYS A 254 17.97 2.28 -27.72
N LYS A 255 17.44 2.88 -26.65
CA LYS A 255 16.01 2.88 -26.26
C LYS A 255 15.43 1.48 -26.02
N ASP A 256 16.29 0.50 -25.76
CA ASP A 256 15.89 -0.83 -25.34
C ASP A 256 15.77 -0.84 -23.80
N PHE A 257 14.72 -0.17 -23.32
CA PHE A 257 14.55 0.13 -21.89
C PHE A 257 14.31 -1.13 -21.05
N GLU A 258 13.65 -2.14 -21.62
CA GLU A 258 13.41 -3.43 -20.97
C GLU A 258 14.75 -4.13 -20.63
N LYS A 259 15.67 -4.22 -21.60
CA LYS A 259 17.00 -4.78 -21.32
C LYS A 259 17.82 -3.87 -20.42
N ALA A 260 17.72 -2.54 -20.57
CA ALA A 260 18.42 -1.62 -19.68
C ALA A 260 18.03 -1.86 -18.20
N ILE A 261 16.73 -2.04 -17.92
CA ILE A 261 16.23 -2.36 -16.57
C ILE A 261 16.86 -3.63 -16.02
N LEU A 262 16.92 -4.70 -16.82
CA LEU A 262 17.51 -5.97 -16.40
C LEU A 262 19.01 -5.84 -16.10
N GLU A 263 19.75 -5.09 -16.92
CA GLU A 263 21.19 -4.90 -16.72
C GLU A 263 21.51 -3.98 -15.53
N TYR A 264 20.68 -2.97 -15.26
CA TYR A 264 20.79 -2.19 -14.02
C TYR A 264 20.45 -3.03 -12.79
N GLU A 265 19.43 -3.88 -12.86
CA GLU A 265 19.10 -4.81 -11.76
C GLU A 265 20.28 -5.75 -11.45
N LYS A 266 20.93 -6.30 -12.49
CA LYS A 266 22.15 -7.09 -12.31
C LYS A 266 23.26 -6.30 -11.62
N ALA A 267 23.45 -5.02 -11.98
CA ALA A 267 24.44 -4.16 -11.32
C ALA A 267 24.13 -4.01 -9.82
N ILE A 268 22.85 -3.78 -9.48
CA ILE A 268 22.40 -3.57 -8.09
C ILE A 268 22.49 -4.86 -7.26
N ALA A 269 22.02 -5.98 -7.81
CA ALA A 269 21.90 -7.24 -7.09
C ALA A 269 23.23 -8.00 -6.97
N LYS A 270 24.05 -8.00 -8.03
CA LYS A 270 25.30 -8.77 -8.07
C LYS A 270 26.50 -7.99 -7.53
N TYR A 271 26.46 -6.65 -7.58
CA TYR A 271 27.59 -5.80 -7.21
C TYR A 271 27.23 -4.73 -6.15
N PRO A 272 26.75 -5.16 -4.96
CA PRO A 272 26.18 -4.27 -3.93
C PRO A 272 27.21 -3.39 -3.21
N GLU A 273 28.50 -3.60 -3.40
CA GLU A 273 29.56 -2.79 -2.77
C GLU A 273 30.08 -1.67 -3.68
N THR A 274 29.56 -1.55 -4.90
CA THR A 274 30.06 -0.58 -5.88
C THR A 274 29.39 0.79 -5.74
N GLY A 275 30.17 1.86 -5.92
CA GLY A 275 29.69 3.25 -5.84
C GLY A 275 28.68 3.65 -6.93
N LYS A 276 28.29 2.75 -7.85
CA LYS A 276 27.34 3.01 -8.93
C LYS A 276 25.90 2.64 -8.61
N ILE A 277 25.60 2.08 -7.44
CA ILE A 277 24.23 1.68 -7.07
C ILE A 277 23.23 2.84 -7.11
N PRO A 278 23.51 4.04 -6.58
CA PRO A 278 22.58 5.17 -6.68
C PRO A 278 22.28 5.53 -8.14
N ALA A 279 23.31 5.52 -9.00
CA ALA A 279 23.18 5.78 -10.43
C ALA A 279 22.39 4.68 -11.15
N ALA A 280 22.65 3.41 -10.86
CA ALA A 280 21.93 2.28 -11.43
C ALA A 280 20.44 2.32 -11.08
N LEU A 281 20.10 2.52 -9.80
CA LEU A 281 18.70 2.64 -9.36
C LEU A 281 18.00 3.82 -10.01
N PHE A 282 18.66 4.98 -10.08
CA PHE A 282 18.09 6.17 -10.71
C PHE A 282 17.87 5.96 -12.22
N LYS A 283 18.82 5.34 -12.92
CA LYS A 283 18.71 5.05 -14.36
C LYS A 283 17.69 3.96 -14.66
N GLN A 284 17.57 2.96 -13.79
CA GLN A 284 16.49 1.97 -13.85
C GLN A 284 15.12 2.63 -13.70
N ALA A 285 14.97 3.56 -12.75
CA ALA A 285 13.74 4.34 -12.58
C ALA A 285 13.41 5.18 -13.83
N LEU A 286 14.41 5.81 -14.44
CA LEU A 286 14.23 6.52 -15.71
C LEU A 286 13.82 5.59 -16.85
N ALA A 287 14.39 4.38 -16.93
CA ALA A 287 13.99 3.40 -17.94
C ALA A 287 12.53 2.96 -17.77
N PHE A 288 12.07 2.76 -16.53
CA PHE A 288 10.64 2.51 -16.26
C PHE A 288 9.75 3.69 -16.66
N LEU A 289 10.20 4.94 -16.46
CA LEU A 289 9.46 6.11 -16.95
C LEU A 289 9.32 6.13 -18.46
N GLU A 290 10.38 5.81 -19.21
CA GLU A 290 10.34 5.76 -20.67
C GLU A 290 9.40 4.67 -21.19
N LEU A 291 9.20 3.60 -20.42
CA LEU A 291 8.20 2.56 -20.68
C LEU A 291 6.77 2.95 -20.24
N GLY A 292 6.59 4.10 -19.59
CA GLY A 292 5.30 4.55 -19.07
C GLY A 292 4.92 3.96 -17.70
N ASP A 293 5.76 3.11 -17.11
CA ASP A 293 5.54 2.51 -15.80
C ASP A 293 5.95 3.47 -14.68
N LYS A 294 5.07 4.45 -14.45
CA LYS A 294 5.26 5.48 -13.41
C LYS A 294 5.29 4.90 -12.00
N THR A 295 4.65 3.76 -11.77
CA THR A 295 4.56 3.14 -10.45
C THR A 295 5.92 2.59 -10.03
N ASN A 296 6.53 1.76 -10.87
CA ASN A 296 7.87 1.21 -10.58
C ASN A 296 8.94 2.30 -10.57
N ALA A 297 8.87 3.27 -11.48
CA ALA A 297 9.74 4.43 -11.46
C ALA A 297 9.68 5.18 -10.11
N ARG A 298 8.48 5.49 -9.61
CA ARG A 298 8.28 6.19 -8.34
C ARG A 298 8.88 5.42 -7.17
N ASN A 299 8.68 4.12 -7.12
CA ASN A 299 9.22 3.26 -6.07
C ASN A 299 10.76 3.25 -6.08
N LEU A 300 11.36 3.15 -7.25
CA LEU A 300 12.83 3.19 -7.37
C LEU A 300 13.40 4.56 -7.01
N PHE A 301 12.78 5.68 -7.43
CA PHE A 301 13.21 7.01 -6.99
C PHE A 301 13.15 7.18 -5.48
N ARG A 302 12.08 6.71 -4.82
CA ARG A 302 11.99 6.70 -3.35
C ARG A 302 13.11 5.88 -2.73
N ARG A 303 13.39 4.69 -3.27
CA ARG A 303 14.50 3.84 -2.81
C ARG A 303 15.86 4.52 -2.91
N VAL A 304 16.10 5.30 -3.97
CA VAL A 304 17.34 6.11 -4.09
C VAL A 304 17.41 7.15 -2.97
N ILE A 305 16.33 7.88 -2.71
CA ILE A 305 16.27 8.93 -1.68
C ILE A 305 16.46 8.35 -0.28
N GLU A 306 15.81 7.23 0.00
CA GLU A 306 15.86 6.56 1.32
C GLU A 306 17.22 5.95 1.61
N ARG A 307 17.81 5.24 0.63
CA ARG A 307 19.07 4.51 0.84
C ARG A 307 20.32 5.37 0.63
N PHE A 308 20.23 6.42 -0.18
CA PHE A 308 21.37 7.26 -0.55
C PHE A 308 21.04 8.76 -0.44
N PRO A 309 20.60 9.25 0.74
CA PRO A 309 20.02 10.59 0.90
C PRO A 309 20.97 11.75 0.57
N HIS A 310 22.29 11.51 0.61
CA HIS A 310 23.34 12.49 0.33
C HIS A 310 23.93 12.38 -1.09
N SER A 311 23.38 11.51 -1.94
CA SER A 311 23.84 11.35 -3.33
C SER A 311 23.20 12.37 -4.26
N ASP A 312 23.90 12.75 -5.33
CA ASP A 312 23.35 13.59 -6.40
C ASP A 312 22.08 12.95 -7.00
N GLN A 313 22.06 11.62 -7.10
CA GLN A 313 20.92 10.85 -7.61
C GLN A 313 19.68 10.98 -6.73
N ALA A 314 19.83 11.09 -5.41
CA ALA A 314 18.70 11.35 -4.52
C ALA A 314 18.10 12.73 -4.76
N GLU A 315 18.94 13.74 -4.97
CA GLU A 315 18.46 15.09 -5.29
C GLU A 315 17.76 15.13 -6.66
N MET A 316 18.32 14.46 -7.67
CA MET A 316 17.67 14.29 -8.97
C MET A 316 16.35 13.51 -8.88
N ALA A 317 16.30 12.47 -8.03
CA ALA A 317 15.10 11.66 -7.81
C ALA A 317 13.97 12.46 -7.17
N LYS A 318 14.27 13.33 -6.18
CA LYS A 318 13.28 14.23 -5.57
C LYS A 318 12.65 15.14 -6.64
N LYS A 319 13.48 15.81 -7.44
CA LYS A 319 13.02 16.67 -8.54
C LYS A 319 12.15 15.92 -9.53
N LYS A 320 12.53 14.70 -9.92
CA LYS A 320 11.71 13.87 -10.81
C LYS A 320 10.36 13.53 -10.19
N LEU A 321 10.31 13.12 -8.92
CA LEU A 321 9.06 12.81 -8.23
C LEU A 321 8.10 14.01 -8.16
N GLU A 322 8.61 15.22 -7.99
CA GLU A 322 7.81 16.45 -7.99
C GLU A 322 7.15 16.73 -9.35
N THR A 323 7.83 16.40 -10.45
CA THR A 323 7.31 16.56 -11.81
C THR A 323 6.31 15.48 -12.22
N MET A 324 6.26 14.36 -11.49
CA MET A 324 5.40 13.20 -11.77
C MET A 324 4.01 13.27 -11.10
N LYS A 325 3.55 14.46 -10.73
CA LYS A 325 2.24 14.66 -10.08
C LYS A 325 1.08 14.23 -10.95
#